data_AF-A0A3P1X9G1-F1
#
_entry.id   AF-A0A3P1X9G1-F1
#
_cell.length_a   1.000
_cell.length_b   1.000
_cell.length_c   1.000
_cell.angle_alpha   90.00
_cell.angle_beta   90.00
_cell.angle_gamma   90.00
#
_symmetry.space_group_name_H-M   'P 1'
#
loop_
_entity.id
_entity.type
_entity.pdbx_description
1 polymer ?
#
loop_
_entity_poly.entity_id
_entity_poly.type
_entity_poly.pdbx_seq_one_letter_code
_entity_poly.pdbx_strand_id
1 'polypeptide(L)'
;MKKHLLTLTLSSILAIPVVSHAEFKGGFADIGVHYLDWTSRTTEKSSTKSHKDDFGYLEFEGGANFSWGEMYGFFDWENFYNGRHNKPGSEQRYTFKNTNRIYLGDTGFNLY
;
A
#
# COMPACT_ATOMS: atom_id res chain seq x y z
N MET A 1 -28.52 18.67 -24.29
CA MET A 1 -28.74 18.47 -22.84
C MET A 1 -27.79 17.45 -22.21
N LYS A 2 -27.70 16.19 -22.69
CA LYS A 2 -26.82 15.15 -22.08
C LYS A 2 -25.32 15.49 -22.04
N LYS A 3 -24.77 16.14 -23.09
CA LYS A 3 -23.34 16.51 -23.16
C LYS A 3 -22.97 17.58 -22.13
N HIS A 4 -23.81 18.59 -21.93
CA HIS A 4 -23.58 19.64 -20.93
C HIS A 4 -23.71 19.10 -19.50
N LEU A 5 -24.62 18.16 -19.26
CA LEU A 5 -24.73 17.49 -17.96
C LEU A 5 -23.46 16.68 -17.66
N LEU A 6 -22.95 15.93 -18.64
CA LEU A 6 -21.69 15.19 -18.51
C LEU A 6 -20.50 16.14 -18.24
N THR A 7 -20.40 17.25 -18.97
CA THR A 7 -19.36 18.26 -18.77
C THR A 7 -19.47 18.93 -17.40
N LEU A 8 -20.68 19.23 -16.94
CA LEU A 8 -20.92 19.83 -15.62
C LEU A 8 -20.55 18.87 -14.49
N THR A 9 -20.93 17.58 -14.61
CA THR A 9 -20.55 16.53 -13.66
C THR A 9 -19.05 16.30 -13.64
N LEU A 10 -18.39 16.29 -14.79
CA LEU A 10 -16.94 16.11 -14.85
C LEU A 10 -16.19 17.32 -14.28
N SER A 11 -16.69 18.53 -14.54
CA SER A 11 -16.12 19.78 -13.99
C SER A 11 -16.35 19.90 -12.49
N SER A 12 -17.49 19.45 -11.96
CA SER A 12 -17.73 19.45 -10.52
C SER A 12 -16.87 18.42 -9.79
N ILE A 13 -16.64 17.23 -10.36
CA ILE A 13 -15.70 16.24 -9.82
C ILE A 13 -14.26 16.81 -9.75
N LEU A 14 -13.85 17.57 -10.78
CA LEU A 14 -12.54 18.22 -10.82
C LEU A 14 -12.43 19.48 -9.95
N ALA A 15 -13.54 20.10 -9.53
CA ALA A 15 -13.56 21.28 -8.68
C ALA A 15 -13.59 20.96 -7.17
N ILE A 16 -14.07 19.78 -6.77
CA ILE A 16 -14.07 19.32 -5.37
C ILE A 16 -12.66 19.32 -4.72
N PRO A 17 -11.55 18.95 -5.39
CA PRO A 17 -10.23 18.97 -4.75
C PRO A 17 -9.70 20.39 -4.46
N VAL A 18 -10.34 21.45 -4.98
CA VAL A 18 -9.88 22.84 -4.76
C VAL A 18 -10.47 23.45 -3.48
N VAL A 19 -11.57 22.92 -2.96
CA VAL A 19 -12.29 23.49 -1.78
C VAL A 19 -11.94 22.77 -0.47
N SER A 20 -11.27 21.62 -0.55
CA SER A 20 -10.65 20.96 0.60
C SER A 20 -9.14 20.95 0.37
N HIS A 21 -8.45 21.97 0.89
CA HIS A 21 -7.00 21.98 0.89
C HIS A 21 -6.50 20.81 1.74
N ALA A 22 -6.19 19.71 1.06
CA ALA A 22 -5.36 18.62 1.56
C ALA A 22 -3.95 19.14 1.81
N GLU A 23 -3.81 19.95 2.85
CA GLU A 23 -2.54 20.56 3.22
C GLU A 23 -1.58 19.43 3.62
N PHE A 24 -0.56 19.21 2.81
CA PHE A 24 0.49 18.27 3.11
C PHE A 24 1.25 18.74 4.36
N LYS A 25 1.28 17.89 5.39
CA LYS A 25 1.95 18.16 6.67
C LYS A 25 3.35 17.56 6.72
N GLY A 26 3.62 16.54 5.92
CA GLY A 26 4.90 15.87 5.87
C GLY A 26 4.76 14.42 5.44
N GLY A 27 5.88 13.77 5.17
CA GLY A 27 5.90 12.38 4.75
C GLY A 27 7.31 11.88 4.55
N PHE A 28 7.41 10.60 4.20
CA PHE A 28 8.64 9.93 3.87
C PHE A 28 8.40 8.96 2.70
N ALA A 29 9.48 8.64 2.01
CA ALA A 29 9.53 7.57 1.04
C ALA A 29 10.93 6.98 1.09
N ASP A 30 11.02 5.66 1.02
CA ASP A 30 12.27 4.93 1.05
C ASP A 30 12.23 3.73 0.09
N ILE A 31 13.42 3.17 -0.11
CA ILE A 31 13.63 1.96 -0.88
C ILE A 31 14.66 1.12 -0.12
N GLY A 32 14.36 -0.17 0.05
CA GLY A 32 15.16 -1.06 0.85
C GLY A 32 15.32 -2.44 0.22
N VAL A 33 16.45 -3.10 0.51
CA VAL A 33 16.64 -4.52 0.19
C VAL A 33 16.65 -5.27 1.52
N HIS A 34 15.75 -6.24 1.64
CA HIS A 34 15.47 -6.95 2.88
C HIS A 34 15.60 -8.45 2.68
N TYR A 35 15.77 -9.17 3.78
CA TYR A 35 15.73 -10.63 3.83
C TYR A 35 14.82 -11.07 4.97
N LEU A 36 13.78 -11.83 4.62
CA LEU A 36 12.83 -12.39 5.58
C LEU A 36 13.27 -13.82 5.93
N ASP A 37 13.67 -14.01 7.19
CA ASP A 37 14.05 -15.29 7.78
C ASP A 37 12.94 -15.76 8.72
N TRP A 38 12.22 -16.80 8.31
CA TRP A 38 11.20 -17.44 9.13
C TRP A 38 11.85 -18.51 10.01
N THR A 39 11.46 -18.50 11.28
CA THR A 39 11.83 -19.59 12.20
C THR A 39 11.51 -20.97 11.60
N SER A 40 12.34 -21.97 11.84
CA SER A 40 12.15 -23.33 11.30
C SER A 40 10.78 -23.93 11.65
N ARG A 41 10.21 -23.57 12.80
CA ARG A 41 8.86 -23.99 13.19
C ARG A 41 7.77 -23.42 12.28
N THR A 42 7.95 -22.20 11.79
CA THR A 42 6.99 -21.52 10.90
C THR A 42 7.06 -22.09 9.49
N THR A 43 8.27 -22.33 8.98
CA THR A 43 8.47 -22.99 7.68
C THR A 43 7.87 -24.40 7.70
N GLU A 44 8.15 -25.19 8.75
CA GLU A 44 7.59 -26.54 8.95
C GLU A 44 6.05 -26.53 8.96
N LYS A 45 5.43 -25.69 9.80
CA LYS A 45 3.96 -25.64 9.93
C LYS A 45 3.24 -25.13 8.69
N SER A 46 3.89 -24.29 7.90
CA SER A 46 3.28 -23.66 6.72
C SER A 46 3.59 -24.38 5.41
N SER A 47 4.54 -25.32 5.42
CA SER A 47 5.07 -26.06 4.28
C SER A 47 4.04 -26.72 3.36
N THR A 48 2.83 -27.00 3.86
CA THR A 48 1.76 -27.68 3.12
C THR A 48 0.56 -26.77 2.81
N LYS A 49 0.59 -25.50 3.26
CA LYS A 49 -0.56 -24.58 3.14
C LYS A 49 -0.18 -23.25 2.51
N SER A 50 0.62 -22.47 3.22
CA SER A 50 0.95 -21.10 2.83
C SER A 50 2.41 -20.93 2.39
N HIS A 51 3.21 -21.99 2.49
CA HIS A 51 4.61 -22.06 2.07
C HIS A 51 5.40 -20.81 2.47
N LYS A 52 5.43 -20.51 3.77
CA LYS A 52 6.24 -19.40 4.28
C LYS A 52 7.68 -19.88 4.34
N ASP A 53 8.41 -19.63 3.26
CA ASP A 53 9.84 -19.89 3.14
C ASP A 53 10.62 -18.57 3.27
N ASP A 54 11.94 -18.68 3.45
CA ASP A 54 12.83 -17.53 3.56
C ASP A 54 13.11 -16.92 2.19
N PHE A 55 13.13 -15.60 2.10
CA PHE A 55 13.39 -14.91 0.83
C PHE A 55 13.94 -13.50 1.01
N GLY A 56 14.72 -13.05 0.03
CA GLY A 56 15.07 -11.65 -0.15
C GLY A 56 13.98 -10.89 -0.92
N TYR A 57 13.82 -9.61 -0.65
CA TYR A 57 12.86 -8.74 -1.34
C TYR A 57 13.37 -7.30 -1.47
N LEU A 58 12.88 -6.61 -2.50
CA LEU A 58 13.04 -5.16 -2.66
C LEU A 58 11.73 -4.50 -2.22
N GLU A 59 11.81 -3.58 -1.27
CA GLU A 59 10.67 -2.86 -0.70
C GLU A 59 10.71 -1.39 -1.14
N PHE A 60 9.54 -0.85 -1.47
CA PHE A 60 9.29 0.58 -1.56
C PHE A 60 8.26 0.92 -0.50
N GLU A 61 8.65 1.70 0.50
CA GLU A 61 7.80 2.11 1.60
C GLU A 61 7.61 3.63 1.58
N GLY A 62 6.44 4.09 2.04
CA GLY A 62 6.22 5.51 2.22
C GLY A 62 4.98 5.83 3.03
N GLY A 63 4.97 7.03 3.55
CA GLY A 63 3.84 7.57 4.29
C GLY A 63 3.73 9.08 4.10
N ALA A 64 2.50 9.58 4.16
CA ALA A 64 2.21 10.99 4.03
C ALA A 64 1.07 11.39 4.97
N ASN A 65 1.25 12.55 5.59
CA ASN A 65 0.29 13.18 6.48
C ASN A 65 -0.27 14.43 5.81
N PHE A 66 -1.57 14.60 5.93
CA PHE A 66 -2.33 15.72 5.41
C PHE A 66 -3.22 16.30 6.51
N SER A 67 -3.76 17.49 6.28
CA SER A 67 -4.76 18.10 7.18
C SER A 67 -5.99 17.23 7.42
N TRP A 68 -6.35 16.35 6.48
CA TRP A 68 -7.53 15.48 6.56
C TRP A 68 -7.24 14.05 7.02
N GLY A 69 -5.97 13.66 7.16
CA GLY A 69 -5.65 12.27 7.44
C GLY A 69 -4.21 11.86 7.16
N GLU A 70 -3.95 10.57 7.32
CA GLU A 70 -2.64 9.93 7.21
C GLU A 70 -2.77 8.76 6.24
N MET A 71 -1.75 8.55 5.42
CA MET A 71 -1.64 7.37 4.58
C MET A 71 -0.26 6.77 4.72
N TYR A 72 -0.21 5.44 4.69
CA TYR A 72 1.02 4.66 4.74
C TYR A 72 0.85 3.45 3.84
N GLY A 73 1.92 3.02 3.20
CA GLY A 73 1.93 1.76 2.47
C GLY A 73 3.32 1.33 2.04
N PHE A 74 3.39 0.08 1.64
CA PHE A 74 4.59 -0.51 1.07
C PHE A 74 4.25 -1.42 -0.12
N PHE A 75 5.23 -1.60 -0.99
CA PHE A 75 5.22 -2.57 -2.07
C PHE A 75 6.49 -3.40 -2.03
N ASP A 76 6.33 -4.72 -1.96
CA ASP A 76 7.43 -5.68 -2.01
C ASP A 76 7.47 -6.39 -3.34
N TRP A 77 8.64 -6.36 -3.98
CA TRP A 77 9.02 -7.32 -4.98
C TRP A 77 9.77 -8.46 -4.32
N GLU A 78 9.00 -9.45 -3.90
CA GLU A 78 9.51 -10.61 -3.18
C GLU A 78 10.18 -11.60 -4.11
N ASN A 79 11.33 -12.12 -3.66
CA ASN A 79 12.03 -13.23 -4.27
C ASN A 79 12.32 -13.01 -5.77
N PHE A 80 12.72 -11.77 -6.09
CA PHE A 80 12.87 -11.23 -7.45
C PHE A 80 13.91 -11.94 -8.32
N TYR A 81 14.80 -12.73 -7.70
CA TYR A 81 15.83 -13.52 -8.37
C TYR A 81 15.36 -14.93 -8.78
N ASN A 82 14.14 -15.33 -8.40
CA ASN A 82 13.53 -16.59 -8.81
C ASN A 82 12.52 -16.38 -9.95
N GLY A 83 12.29 -17.44 -10.74
CA GLY A 83 11.22 -17.42 -11.74
C GLY A 83 9.82 -17.52 -11.11
N ARG A 84 8.84 -16.92 -11.79
CA ARG A 84 7.42 -17.06 -11.43
C ARG A 84 6.97 -18.49 -11.75
N HIS A 85 6.18 -19.10 -10.87
CA HIS A 85 5.60 -20.45 -11.06
C HIS A 85 6.60 -21.62 -11.07
N ASN A 86 7.80 -21.43 -10.53
CA ASN A 86 8.82 -22.48 -10.49
C ASN A 86 8.71 -23.42 -9.28
N LYS A 87 8.27 -22.92 -8.12
CA LYS A 87 8.29 -23.61 -6.81
C LYS A 87 7.32 -22.95 -5.82
N PRO A 88 6.27 -23.66 -5.35
CA PRO A 88 5.40 -23.15 -4.31
C PRO A 88 6.19 -22.70 -3.07
N GLY A 89 5.99 -21.45 -2.62
CA GLY A 89 6.67 -20.86 -1.45
C GLY A 89 7.91 -20.03 -1.75
N SER A 90 8.69 -20.47 -2.73
CA SER A 90 9.93 -19.84 -3.16
C SER A 90 9.84 -19.29 -4.58
N GLU A 91 8.67 -18.80 -4.97
CA GLU A 91 8.42 -18.10 -6.24
C GLU A 91 8.58 -16.60 -6.07
N GLN A 92 8.81 -15.91 -7.19
CA GLN A 92 8.67 -14.46 -7.23
C GLN A 92 7.21 -14.06 -6.96
N ARG A 93 7.01 -13.13 -6.02
CA ARG A 93 5.69 -12.60 -5.63
C ARG A 93 5.70 -11.07 -5.57
N TYR A 94 4.50 -10.51 -5.49
CA TYR A 94 4.31 -9.08 -5.21
C TYR A 94 3.38 -8.95 -4.01
N THR A 95 3.79 -8.16 -3.03
CA THR A 95 2.96 -7.83 -1.87
C THR A 95 2.75 -6.32 -1.87
N PHE A 96 1.53 -5.90 -1.59
CA PHE A 96 1.21 -4.49 -1.40
C PHE A 96 0.30 -4.34 -0.20
N LYS A 97 0.60 -3.35 0.64
CA LYS A 97 -0.27 -2.97 1.73
C LYS A 97 -0.41 -1.47 1.77
N ASN A 98 -1.62 -1.03 2.05
CA ASN A 98 -1.91 0.36 2.31
C ASN A 98 -2.84 0.47 3.52
N THR A 99 -2.63 1.50 4.31
CA THR A 99 -3.44 1.85 5.46
C THR A 99 -3.67 3.35 5.41
N ASN A 100 -4.93 3.75 5.53
CA ASN A 100 -5.30 5.15 5.55
C ASN A 100 -6.05 5.41 6.85
N ARG A 101 -5.88 6.61 7.37
CA ARG A 101 -6.64 7.13 8.50
C ARG A 101 -7.21 8.46 8.07
N ILE A 102 -8.52 8.59 8.10
CA ILE A 102 -9.23 9.81 7.70
C ILE A 102 -9.80 10.46 8.95
N TYR A 103 -9.47 11.73 9.17
CA TYR A 103 -9.98 12.53 10.29
C TYR A 103 -11.43 12.93 10.02
N LEU A 104 -12.31 12.72 11.01
CA LEU A 104 -13.71 13.16 10.92
C LEU A 104 -13.83 14.60 11.42
N GLY A 105 -13.23 15.53 10.69
CA GLY A 105 -13.07 16.94 11.10
C GLY A 105 -12.28 17.06 12.42
N ASP A 106 -12.52 18.11 13.18
CA ASP A 106 -11.84 18.38 14.46
C ASP A 106 -12.43 17.60 15.66
N THR A 107 -13.15 16.51 15.39
CA THR A 107 -13.88 15.75 16.42
C THR A 107 -12.97 14.81 17.24
N GLY A 108 -11.76 14.55 16.76
CA GLY A 108 -10.85 13.52 17.29
C GLY A 108 -11.20 12.09 16.85
N PHE A 109 -12.36 11.86 16.21
CA PHE A 109 -12.72 10.57 15.64
C PHE A 109 -12.07 10.34 14.27
N ASN A 110 -11.81 9.09 13.94
CA ASN A 110 -11.10 8.69 12.73
C ASN A 110 -11.78 7.49 12.06
N LEU A 111 -11.74 7.46 10.73
CA LEU A 111 -12.09 6.31 9.91
C LEU A 111 -10.80 5.62 9.44
N TYR A 112 -10.76 4.29 9.51
CA TYR A 112 -9.66 3.45 9.05
C TYR A 112 -10.12 2.50 7.96
#